data_AF-C6XS50-F1
#
_entry.id   AF-C6XS50-F1
#
_cell.length_a   1.000
_cell.length_b   1.000
_cell.length_c   1.000
_cell.angle_alpha   90.00
_cell.angle_beta   90.00
_cell.angle_gamma   90.00
#
_symmetry.space_group_name_H-M   'P 1'
#
loop_
_entity.id
_entity.type
_entity.pdbx_description
1 polymer ?
#
loop_
_entity_poly.entity_id
_entity_poly.type
_entity_poly.pdbx_seq_one_letter_code
_entity_poly.pdbx_strand_id
1 'polypeptide(L)'
;MERSGLNNYSPPVGSLLTYLNGHLNLSQEFNDALRRMLGAETLAAKLDVVKFGEVCVTANWIERGYARFFKRVADDNGILTDVTIDFCRWGKILVIPECFFNGQPCGYNAEIPKGSVIVPFSKNCFDTFKLSAPEAESLANKILSLERAESLEKRELMKMKPRPRYDAFLRIFGREIEQYFAVKQIASYLGMQPSYLSRLRSEIKKYPTDHLQNKVSVVIFLLLTSKIDLLFN
;
A
#
# COMPACT_ATOMS: atom_id res chain seq x y z
N MET A 1 11.73 41.25 7.45
CA MET A 1 12.42 40.51 6.38
C MET A 1 12.88 39.19 6.98
N GLU A 2 12.07 38.14 6.81
CA GLU A 2 12.32 37.03 5.86
C GLU A 2 13.27 36.00 6.50
N ARG A 3 12.95 34.69 6.67
CA ARG A 3 12.16 33.72 5.90
C ARG A 3 11.62 32.66 6.88
N SER A 4 10.32 32.39 7.00
CA SER A 4 9.53 31.45 6.19
C SER A 4 10.26 30.14 5.86
N GLY A 5 10.12 29.18 6.77
CA GLY A 5 10.48 27.77 6.58
C GLY A 5 9.57 26.89 7.43
N LEU A 6 8.26 27.13 7.38
CA LEU A 6 7.28 26.20 7.93
C LEU A 6 7.35 24.93 7.08
N ASN A 7 8.04 23.92 7.61
CA ASN A 7 7.92 22.56 7.16
C ASN A 7 6.45 22.16 7.38
N ASN A 8 5.61 22.32 6.35
CA ASN A 8 4.19 21.97 6.37
C ASN A 8 4.01 20.44 6.32
N TYR A 9 4.66 19.71 7.22
CA TYR A 9 4.29 18.34 7.51
C TYR A 9 3.04 18.41 8.38
N SER A 10 1.89 18.13 7.76
CA SER A 10 0.68 17.83 8.54
C SER A 10 1.01 16.66 9.47
N PRO A 11 0.57 16.65 10.74
CA PRO A 11 0.75 15.48 11.61
C PRO A 11 0.12 14.25 10.91
N PRO A 12 0.51 13.01 11.25
CA PRO A 12 0.07 11.82 10.49
C PRO A 12 -1.46 11.69 10.33
N VAL A 13 -2.22 12.08 11.37
CA VAL A 13 -3.68 12.16 11.29
C VAL A 13 -4.13 13.24 10.29
N GLY A 14 -3.44 14.38 10.22
CA GLY A 14 -3.65 15.41 9.21
C GLY A 14 -3.39 14.93 7.79
N SER A 15 -2.33 14.16 7.54
CA SER A 15 -2.06 13.53 6.24
C SER A 15 -3.17 12.57 5.82
N LEU A 16 -3.65 11.74 6.76
CA LEU A 16 -4.83 10.90 6.54
C LEU A 16 -6.05 11.75 6.17
N LEU A 17 -6.35 12.82 6.91
CA LEU A 17 -7.49 13.67 6.60
C LEU A 17 -7.36 14.33 5.23
N THR A 18 -6.17 14.79 4.85
CA THR A 18 -5.92 15.31 3.50
C THR A 18 -6.23 14.26 2.44
N TYR A 19 -5.80 13.01 2.65
CA TYR A 19 -6.12 11.89 1.76
C TYR A 19 -7.64 11.64 1.65
N LEU A 20 -8.35 11.59 2.78
CA LEU A 20 -9.79 11.35 2.80
C LEU A 20 -10.58 12.49 2.12
N ASN A 21 -10.23 13.75 2.41
CA ASN A 21 -10.86 14.94 1.82
C ASN A 21 -10.57 15.07 0.31
N GLY A 22 -9.48 14.46 -0.18
CA GLY A 22 -9.20 14.37 -1.62
C GLY A 22 -10.14 13.43 -2.39
N HIS A 23 -10.93 12.60 -1.68
CA HIS A 23 -11.81 11.61 -2.29
C HIS A 23 -13.30 11.88 -2.09
N LEU A 24 -13.65 12.59 -1.02
CA LEU A 24 -15.00 13.04 -0.73
C LEU A 24 -14.93 14.40 -0.03
N ASN A 25 -15.91 15.27 -0.26
CA ASN A 25 -16.00 16.53 0.47
C ASN A 25 -16.54 16.23 1.88
N LEU A 26 -15.65 16.19 2.88
CA LEU A 26 -16.00 15.83 4.26
C LEU A 26 -16.19 17.10 5.09
N SER A 27 -17.21 17.08 5.96
CA SER A 27 -17.51 18.23 6.82
C SER A 27 -16.39 18.48 7.84
N GLN A 28 -16.37 19.69 8.40
CA GLN A 28 -15.42 20.03 9.46
C GLN A 28 -15.67 19.16 10.70
N GLU A 29 -16.94 18.89 11.02
CA GLU A 29 -17.35 18.04 12.14
C GLU A 29 -16.82 16.60 11.98
N PHE A 30 -16.87 16.06 10.75
CA PHE A 30 -16.29 14.76 10.41
C PHE A 30 -14.79 14.74 10.69
N ASN A 31 -14.09 15.76 10.19
CA ASN A 31 -12.65 15.89 10.35
C ASN A 31 -12.25 16.02 11.83
N ASP A 32 -12.97 16.83 12.60
CA ASP A 32 -12.71 17.05 14.03
C ASP A 32 -13.03 15.83 14.89
N ALA A 33 -14.03 15.04 14.52
CA ALA A 33 -14.33 13.76 15.14
C ALA A 33 -13.19 12.75 14.92
N LEU A 34 -12.70 12.61 13.68
CA LEU A 34 -11.54 11.76 13.39
C LEU A 34 -10.27 12.22 14.11
N ARG A 35 -9.99 13.54 14.16
CA ARG A 35 -8.82 14.09 14.88
C ARG A 35 -8.79 13.71 16.35
N ARG A 36 -9.95 13.68 17.01
CA ARG A 36 -10.06 13.33 18.43
C ARG A 36 -9.93 11.83 18.69
N MET A 37 -10.33 11.01 17.72
CA MET A 37 -10.38 9.55 17.85
C MET A 37 -9.07 8.87 17.46
N LEU A 38 -8.31 9.47 16.53
CA LEU A 38 -7.14 8.85 15.92
C LEU A 38 -5.84 9.39 16.51
N GLY A 39 -4.89 8.48 16.74
CA GLY A 39 -3.53 8.80 17.16
C GLY A 39 -2.53 8.12 16.24
N ALA A 40 -1.37 8.76 16.06
CA ALA A 40 -0.28 8.16 15.32
C ALA A 40 0.67 7.41 16.25
N GLU A 41 1.24 6.31 15.79
CA GLU A 41 2.29 5.59 16.52
C GLU A 41 3.44 5.18 15.60
N THR A 42 4.64 5.12 16.18
CA THR A 42 5.82 4.57 15.51
C THR A 42 6.07 3.16 16.02
N LEU A 43 6.12 2.20 15.11
CA LEU A 43 6.27 0.80 15.47
C LEU A 43 7.68 0.47 15.99
N ALA A 44 7.80 0.18 17.28
CA ALA A 44 9.07 -0.21 17.91
C ALA A 44 9.54 -1.63 17.51
N ALA A 45 8.60 -2.47 17.06
CA ALA A 45 8.82 -3.82 16.54
C ALA A 45 7.94 -4.04 15.30
N LYS A 46 8.12 -5.17 14.62
CA LYS A 46 7.23 -5.59 13.54
C LYS A 46 5.82 -5.80 14.11
N LEU A 47 4.80 -5.29 13.42
CA LEU A 47 3.40 -5.53 13.75
C LEU A 47 2.86 -6.63 12.83
N ASP A 48 2.39 -7.74 13.41
CA ASP A 48 1.55 -8.71 12.71
C ASP A 48 0.10 -8.19 12.76
N VAL A 49 -0.39 -7.62 11.66
CA VAL A 49 -1.72 -7.00 11.57
C VAL A 49 -2.82 -8.06 11.65
N VAL A 50 -2.59 -9.20 10.98
CA VAL A 50 -3.44 -10.38 11.09
C VAL A 50 -2.65 -11.63 10.68
N LYS A 51 -3.01 -12.78 11.25
CA LYS A 51 -2.53 -14.08 10.77
C LYS A 51 -3.61 -14.82 10.00
N PHE A 52 -3.18 -15.76 9.16
CA PHE A 52 -4.08 -16.64 8.43
C PHE A 52 -5.10 -17.29 9.37
N GLY A 53 -6.38 -17.23 9.01
CA GLY A 53 -7.49 -17.80 9.78
C GLY A 53 -8.00 -16.92 10.92
N GLU A 54 -7.34 -15.80 11.23
CA GLU A 54 -7.81 -14.85 12.23
C GLU A 54 -8.72 -13.78 11.61
N VAL A 55 -9.57 -13.16 12.44
CA VAL A 55 -10.38 -12.01 12.03
C VAL A 55 -9.57 -10.74 12.23
N CYS A 56 -9.38 -9.96 11.17
CA CYS A 56 -8.75 -8.64 11.27
C CYS A 56 -9.79 -7.58 11.69
N VAL A 57 -9.55 -6.91 12.81
CA VAL A 57 -10.41 -5.84 13.34
C VAL A 57 -9.76 -4.46 13.29
N THR A 58 -8.66 -4.32 12.56
CA THR A 58 -7.94 -3.04 12.42
C THR A 58 -7.69 -2.69 10.96
N ALA A 59 -7.86 -1.41 10.64
CA ALA A 59 -7.32 -0.78 9.45
C ALA A 59 -6.19 0.15 9.89
N ASN A 60 -5.20 0.38 9.04
CA ASN A 60 -4.04 1.19 9.40
C ASN A 60 -3.70 2.16 8.26
N TRP A 61 -3.77 3.46 8.49
CA TRP A 61 -3.16 4.41 7.57
C TRP A 61 -1.64 4.31 7.69
N ILE A 62 -0.97 4.09 6.56
CA ILE A 62 0.49 4.01 6.50
C ILE A 62 1.02 5.41 6.21
N GLU A 63 1.42 6.14 7.24
CA GLU A 63 2.03 7.46 7.07
C GLU A 63 3.46 7.34 6.52
N ARG A 64 4.21 6.39 7.07
CA ARG A 64 5.59 6.10 6.66
C ARG A 64 5.84 4.60 6.77
N GLY A 65 6.54 4.05 5.78
CA GLY A 65 6.84 2.64 5.70
C GLY A 65 5.89 1.92 4.77
N TYR A 66 5.72 0.62 5.00
CA TYR A 66 5.03 -0.29 4.10
C TYR A 66 4.37 -1.41 4.87
N ALA A 67 3.45 -2.11 4.23
CA ALA A 67 2.97 -3.41 4.68
C ALA A 67 3.14 -4.45 3.58
N ARG A 68 3.18 -5.73 3.95
CA ARG A 68 3.07 -6.83 3.00
C ARG A 68 1.96 -7.78 3.39
N PHE A 69 1.34 -8.37 2.38
CA PHE A 69 0.41 -9.49 2.49
C PHE A 69 1.11 -10.75 1.99
N PHE A 70 0.98 -11.86 2.71
CA PHE A 70 1.66 -13.10 2.34
C PHE A 70 0.92 -14.36 2.81
N LYS A 71 1.11 -15.44 2.06
CA LYS A 71 0.70 -16.79 2.46
C LYS A 71 1.91 -17.61 2.82
N ARG A 72 1.71 -18.62 3.66
CA ARG A 72 2.72 -19.63 3.94
C ARG A 72 2.38 -20.88 3.12
N VAL A 73 3.33 -21.32 2.31
CA VAL A 73 3.18 -22.45 1.38
C VAL A 73 4.22 -23.49 1.71
N ALA A 74 3.81 -24.76 1.81
CA ALA A 74 4.72 -25.89 1.96
C ALA A 74 5.27 -26.28 0.58
N ASP A 75 6.56 -26.55 0.50
CA ASP A 75 7.12 -27.31 -0.63
C ASP A 75 6.81 -28.81 -0.51
N ASP A 76 7.28 -29.60 -1.48
CA ASP A 76 7.07 -31.05 -1.54
C ASP A 76 7.64 -31.79 -0.32
N ASN A 77 8.55 -31.17 0.44
CA ASN A 77 9.15 -31.72 1.66
C ASN A 77 8.46 -31.20 2.94
N GLY A 78 7.39 -30.42 2.81
CA GLY A 78 6.70 -29.82 3.95
C GLY A 78 7.39 -28.57 4.51
N ILE A 79 8.45 -28.06 3.87
CA ILE A 79 9.15 -26.86 4.34
C ILE A 79 8.31 -25.64 4.00
N LEU A 80 7.94 -24.89 5.04
CA LEU A 80 7.11 -23.71 4.91
C LEU A 80 7.92 -22.50 4.44
N THR A 81 7.44 -21.87 3.38
CA THR A 81 7.99 -20.61 2.84
C THR A 81 6.91 -19.54 2.73
N ASP A 82 7.29 -18.30 2.98
CA ASP A 82 6.40 -17.16 2.79
C ASP A 82 6.38 -16.76 1.31
N VAL A 83 5.18 -16.76 0.71
CA VAL A 83 4.92 -16.23 -0.62
C VAL A 83 4.21 -14.88 -0.48
N THR A 84 4.87 -13.81 -0.93
CA THR A 84 4.31 -12.45 -0.86
C THR A 84 3.30 -12.24 -1.98
N ILE A 85 2.11 -11.76 -1.62
CA ILE A 85 0.96 -11.59 -2.51
C ILE A 85 0.82 -10.14 -2.94
N ASP A 86 1.02 -9.22 -2.01
CA ASP A 86 0.92 -7.79 -2.31
C ASP A 86 1.69 -6.94 -1.28
N PHE A 87 1.91 -5.68 -1.62
CA PHE A 87 2.43 -4.64 -0.74
C PHE A 87 1.45 -3.47 -0.65
N CYS A 88 1.43 -2.83 0.52
CA CYS A 88 0.81 -1.52 0.73
C CYS A 88 1.92 -0.49 0.98
N ARG A 89 1.91 0.61 0.24
CA ARG A 89 2.88 1.72 0.40
C ARG A 89 2.32 2.80 1.34
N TRP A 90 3.19 3.66 1.82
CA TRP A 90 2.79 4.88 2.50
C TRP A 90 1.83 5.74 1.66
N GLY A 91 1.02 6.54 2.35
CA GLY A 91 -0.05 7.32 1.74
C GLY A 91 -1.28 6.49 1.37
N LYS A 92 -1.44 5.30 1.98
CA LYS A 92 -2.55 4.37 1.74
C LYS A 92 -3.07 3.79 3.05
N ILE A 93 -4.32 3.33 3.01
CA ILE A 93 -4.93 2.57 4.08
C ILE A 93 -4.62 1.08 3.85
N LEU A 94 -4.03 0.44 4.85
CA LEU A 94 -3.97 -1.01 4.94
C LEU A 94 -5.27 -1.52 5.55
N VAL A 95 -6.11 -2.15 4.74
CA VAL A 95 -7.35 -2.79 5.19
C VAL A 95 -7.52 -4.12 4.46
N ILE A 96 -8.14 -5.09 5.13
CA ILE A 96 -8.58 -6.35 4.52
C ILE A 96 -10.11 -6.33 4.55
N PRO A 97 -10.77 -5.92 3.45
CA PRO A 97 -12.19 -5.57 3.49
C PRO A 97 -13.08 -6.71 3.97
N GLU A 98 -12.83 -7.93 3.50
CA GLU A 98 -13.62 -9.11 3.86
C GLU A 98 -13.50 -9.43 5.35
N CYS A 99 -12.34 -9.20 5.95
CA CYS A 99 -12.14 -9.41 7.39
C CYS A 99 -12.68 -8.24 8.22
N PHE A 100 -12.35 -7.01 7.84
CA PHE A 100 -12.64 -5.82 8.63
C PHE A 100 -14.13 -5.49 8.67
N PHE A 101 -14.82 -5.53 7.52
CA PHE A 101 -16.23 -5.18 7.45
C PHE A 101 -17.15 -6.36 7.76
N ASN A 102 -16.82 -7.56 7.25
CA ASN A 102 -17.71 -8.72 7.33
C ASN A 102 -17.36 -9.71 8.45
N GLY A 103 -16.25 -9.47 9.18
CA GLY A 103 -15.80 -10.36 10.26
C GLY A 103 -15.35 -11.73 9.79
N GLN A 104 -14.99 -11.89 8.52
CA GLN A 104 -14.56 -13.17 7.98
C GLN A 104 -13.10 -13.48 8.36
N PRO A 105 -12.73 -14.76 8.54
CA PRO A 105 -11.33 -15.16 8.70
C PRO A 105 -10.48 -14.75 7.50
N CYS A 106 -9.29 -14.19 7.75
CA CYS A 106 -8.40 -13.77 6.68
C CYS A 106 -7.72 -14.95 6.00
N GLY A 107 -7.73 -14.94 4.66
CA GLY A 107 -7.09 -15.96 3.82
C GLY A 107 -5.57 -15.80 3.66
N TYR A 108 -4.95 -14.85 4.37
CA TYR A 108 -3.53 -14.54 4.31
C TYR A 108 -3.08 -13.80 5.57
N ASN A 109 -1.77 -13.64 5.73
CA ASN A 109 -1.16 -12.85 6.79
C ASN A 109 -0.87 -11.44 6.28
N ALA A 110 -0.85 -10.46 7.18
CA ALA A 110 -0.40 -9.11 6.89
C ALA A 110 0.56 -8.61 7.98
N GLU A 111 1.65 -7.97 7.59
CA GLU A 111 2.61 -7.39 8.54
C GLU A 111 3.12 -6.02 8.11
N ILE A 112 3.47 -5.21 9.11
CA ILE A 112 4.09 -3.89 8.97
C ILE A 112 5.46 -3.94 9.65
N PRO A 113 6.57 -3.62 8.96
CA PRO A 113 7.90 -3.65 9.55
C PRO A 113 8.10 -2.60 10.64
N LYS A 114 9.04 -2.88 11.54
CA LYS A 114 9.55 -1.94 12.55
C LYS A 114 9.96 -0.60 11.90
N GLY A 115 9.75 0.50 12.62
CA GLY A 115 10.13 1.86 12.19
C GLY A 115 9.09 2.56 11.32
N SER A 116 8.04 1.84 10.91
CA SER A 116 6.88 2.41 10.22
C SER A 116 6.09 3.33 11.16
N VAL A 117 5.44 4.35 10.59
CA VAL A 117 4.49 5.21 11.29
C VAL A 117 3.12 4.93 10.75
N ILE A 118 2.20 4.63 11.65
CA ILE A 118 0.83 4.29 11.31
C ILE A 118 -0.17 5.12 12.11
N VAL A 119 -1.38 5.25 11.58
CA VAL A 119 -2.55 5.69 12.34
C VAL A 119 -3.52 4.51 12.35
N PRO A 120 -3.55 3.72 13.43
CA PRO A 120 -4.46 2.58 13.55
C PRO A 120 -5.90 3.06 13.72
N PHE A 121 -6.82 2.28 13.19
CA PHE A 121 -8.26 2.52 13.29
C PHE A 121 -8.99 1.19 13.47
N SER A 122 -9.64 1.02 14.62
CA SER A 122 -10.33 -0.22 14.95
C SER A 122 -11.71 -0.30 14.31
N LYS A 123 -12.21 -1.51 14.11
CA LYS A 123 -13.58 -1.77 13.67
C LYS A 123 -14.61 -1.13 14.61
N ASN A 124 -14.40 -1.19 15.92
CA ASN A 124 -15.30 -0.58 16.91
C ASN A 124 -15.35 0.94 16.77
N CYS A 125 -14.20 1.57 16.52
CA CYS A 125 -14.12 2.99 16.22
C CYS A 125 -14.89 3.32 14.94
N PHE A 126 -14.74 2.52 13.87
CA PHE A 126 -15.48 2.69 12.63
C PHE A 126 -16.99 2.54 12.80
N ASP A 127 -17.43 1.50 13.51
CA ASP A 127 -18.85 1.24 13.75
C ASP A 127 -19.50 2.36 14.57
N THR A 128 -18.79 2.87 15.58
CA THR A 128 -19.25 4.02 16.38
C THR A 128 -19.29 5.29 15.54
N PHE A 129 -18.24 5.54 14.74
CA PHE A 129 -18.12 6.74 13.92
C PHE A 129 -19.22 6.84 12.86
N LYS A 130 -19.58 5.74 12.22
CA LYS A 130 -20.69 5.68 11.23
C LYS A 130 -22.04 6.14 11.79
N LEU A 131 -22.29 5.96 13.09
CA LEU A 131 -23.55 6.41 13.71
C LEU A 131 -23.69 7.94 13.70
N SER A 132 -22.56 8.65 13.70
CA SER A 132 -22.50 10.12 13.73
C SER A 132 -22.08 10.75 12.41
N ALA A 133 -21.65 9.96 11.42
CA ALA A 133 -21.07 10.42 10.17
C ALA A 133 -21.56 9.55 8.99
N PRO A 134 -22.75 9.84 8.42
CA PRO A 134 -23.32 9.06 7.31
C PRO A 134 -22.40 8.97 6.08
N GLU A 135 -21.54 9.97 5.87
CA GLU A 135 -20.58 10.01 4.76
C GLU A 135 -19.47 8.96 4.89
N ALA A 136 -19.25 8.40 6.09
CA ALA A 136 -18.19 7.42 6.34
C ALA A 136 -18.33 6.17 5.47
N GLU A 137 -19.55 5.71 5.22
CA GLU A 137 -19.80 4.54 4.38
C GLU A 137 -19.54 4.83 2.91
N SER A 138 -19.96 6.00 2.43
CA SER A 138 -19.69 6.45 1.05
C SER A 138 -18.20 6.63 0.81
N LEU A 139 -17.47 7.18 1.78
CA LEU A 139 -16.02 7.30 1.76
C LEU A 139 -15.33 5.93 1.73
N ALA A 140 -15.74 5.00 2.59
CA ALA A 140 -15.21 3.64 2.60
C ALA A 140 -15.41 2.95 1.25
N ASN A 141 -16.62 3.02 0.68
CA ASN A 141 -16.90 2.46 -0.64
C ASN A 141 -16.06 3.11 -1.74
N LYS A 142 -15.86 4.43 -1.69
CA LYS A 142 -14.99 5.15 -2.63
C LYS A 142 -13.54 4.67 -2.54
N ILE A 143 -12.99 4.54 -1.34
CA ILE A 143 -11.60 4.07 -1.14
C ILE A 143 -11.43 2.64 -1.65
N LEU A 144 -12.35 1.72 -1.29
CA LEU A 144 -12.34 0.34 -1.78
C LEU A 144 -12.43 0.26 -3.31
N SER A 145 -13.13 1.18 -3.96
CA SER A 145 -13.18 1.24 -5.43
C SER A 145 -11.82 1.59 -6.05
N LEU A 146 -11.06 2.47 -5.41
CA LEU A 146 -9.71 2.87 -5.86
C LEU A 146 -8.71 1.73 -5.67
N GLU A 147 -8.75 1.03 -4.54
CA GLU A 147 -7.89 -0.13 -4.28
C GLU A 147 -8.08 -1.25 -5.32
N ARG A 148 -9.33 -1.46 -5.78
CA ARG A 148 -9.62 -2.39 -6.88
C ARG A 148 -8.94 -1.97 -8.19
N ALA A 149 -8.94 -0.67 -8.51
CA ALA A 149 -8.26 -0.16 -9.70
C ALA A 149 -6.74 -0.32 -9.61
N GLU A 150 -6.13 -0.06 -8.45
CA GLU A 150 -4.70 -0.28 -8.22
C GLU A 150 -4.31 -1.76 -8.29
N SER A 151 -5.18 -2.64 -7.80
CA SER A 151 -4.99 -4.09 -7.90
C SER A 151 -4.92 -4.55 -9.36
N LEU A 152 -5.64 -3.89 -10.28
CA LEU A 152 -5.53 -4.17 -11.71
C LEU A 152 -4.18 -3.72 -12.26
N GLU A 153 -3.70 -2.52 -11.92
CA GLU A 153 -2.38 -2.04 -12.33
C GLU A 153 -1.25 -2.99 -11.87
N LYS A 154 -1.33 -3.46 -10.62
CA LYS A 154 -0.39 -4.45 -10.06
C LYS A 154 -0.45 -5.81 -10.77
N ARG A 155 -1.62 -6.23 -11.28
CA ARG A 155 -1.73 -7.45 -12.09
C ARG A 155 -1.02 -7.31 -13.44
N GLU A 156 -1.09 -6.15 -14.07
CA GLU A 156 -0.38 -5.89 -15.33
C GLU A 156 1.15 -5.94 -15.17
N LEU A 157 1.66 -5.55 -13.99
CA LEU A 157 3.08 -5.68 -13.66
C LEU A 157 3.57 -7.15 -13.81
N MET A 158 2.75 -8.13 -13.43
CA MET A 158 3.13 -9.54 -13.52
C MET A 158 3.27 -10.05 -14.97
N LYS A 159 2.68 -9.37 -15.95
CA LYS A 159 2.81 -9.69 -17.38
C LYS A 159 4.13 -9.18 -18.00
N MET A 160 4.85 -8.30 -17.30
CA MET A 160 6.10 -7.72 -17.79
C MET A 160 7.27 -8.71 -17.69
N LYS A 161 8.30 -8.53 -18.53
CA LYS A 161 9.59 -9.24 -18.39
C LYS A 161 10.26 -8.90 -17.05
N PRO A 162 11.12 -9.79 -16.48
CA PRO A 162 11.64 -9.65 -15.12
C PRO A 162 12.27 -8.28 -14.78
N ARG A 163 13.17 -7.74 -15.62
CA ARG A 163 13.81 -6.44 -15.35
C ARG A 163 12.82 -5.25 -15.45
N PRO A 164 12.07 -5.07 -16.56
CA PRO A 164 11.02 -4.05 -16.63
C PRO A 164 9.97 -4.15 -15.50
N ARG A 165 9.66 -5.37 -15.05
CA ARG A 165 8.77 -5.62 -13.90
C ARG A 165 9.32 -4.99 -12.62
N TYR A 166 10.61 -5.17 -12.36
CA TYR A 166 11.26 -4.55 -11.19
C TYR A 166 11.36 -3.02 -11.32
N ASP A 167 11.63 -2.49 -12.52
CA ASP A 167 11.61 -1.04 -12.75
C ASP A 167 10.20 -0.45 -12.48
N ALA A 168 9.14 -1.13 -12.95
CA ALA A 168 7.76 -0.75 -12.68
C ALA A 168 7.42 -0.86 -11.18
N PHE A 169 7.90 -1.89 -10.50
CA PHE A 169 7.76 -2.05 -9.05
C PHE A 169 8.35 -0.87 -8.29
N LEU A 170 9.58 -0.43 -8.62
CA LEU A 170 10.20 0.72 -7.99
C LEU A 170 9.45 2.03 -8.28
N ARG A 171 8.79 2.15 -9.44
CA ARG A 171 7.92 3.30 -9.73
C ARG A 171 6.65 3.30 -8.88
N ILE A 172 6.03 2.13 -8.68
CA ILE A 172 4.80 2.00 -7.89
C ILE A 172 5.08 2.17 -6.40
N PHE A 173 6.13 1.52 -5.89
CA PHE A 173 6.41 1.41 -4.45
C PHE A 173 7.58 2.28 -3.98
N GLY A 174 8.28 3.00 -4.84
CA GLY A 174 9.51 3.70 -4.47
C GLY A 174 10.67 2.76 -4.18
N ARG A 175 11.88 3.32 -4.07
CA ARG A 175 13.10 2.56 -3.81
C ARG A 175 13.28 2.23 -2.32
N GLU A 176 12.65 3.00 -1.45
CA GLU A 176 12.76 2.87 -0.01
C GLU A 176 12.25 1.52 0.49
N ILE A 177 11.33 0.86 -0.23
CA ILE A 177 10.76 -0.46 0.10
C ILE A 177 11.83 -1.52 0.34
N GLU A 178 12.98 -1.37 -0.31
CA GLU A 178 14.11 -2.29 -0.21
C GLU A 178 14.78 -2.26 1.16
N GLN A 179 14.56 -1.20 1.94
CA GLN A 179 15.02 -1.05 3.32
C GLN A 179 14.05 -1.70 4.32
N TYR A 180 12.78 -1.91 3.92
CA TYR A 180 11.73 -2.44 4.80
C TYR A 180 11.54 -3.96 4.64
N PHE A 181 11.86 -4.51 3.46
CA PHE A 181 11.70 -5.93 3.18
C PHE A 181 12.95 -6.58 2.61
N ALA A 182 13.19 -7.81 3.05
CA ALA A 182 14.29 -8.64 2.56
C ALA A 182 14.13 -8.93 1.06
N VAL A 183 15.26 -9.13 0.37
CA VAL A 183 15.31 -9.45 -1.07
C VAL A 183 14.37 -10.63 -1.40
N LYS A 184 14.34 -11.68 -0.57
CA LYS A 184 13.48 -12.85 -0.80
C LYS A 184 11.98 -12.53 -0.81
N GLN A 185 11.54 -11.59 0.03
CA GLN A 185 10.12 -11.21 0.14
C GLN A 185 9.69 -10.44 -1.12
N ILE A 186 10.52 -9.51 -1.58
CA ILE A 186 10.25 -8.74 -2.81
C ILE A 186 10.40 -9.63 -4.05
N ALA A 187 11.40 -10.51 -4.10
CA ALA A 187 11.60 -11.45 -5.19
C ALA A 187 10.41 -12.41 -5.35
N SER A 188 9.85 -12.88 -4.23
CA SER A 188 8.63 -13.70 -4.21
C SER A 188 7.45 -12.97 -4.84
N TYR A 189 7.19 -11.70 -4.47
CA TYR A 189 6.14 -10.90 -5.09
C TYR A 189 6.35 -10.71 -6.60
N LEU A 190 7.60 -10.43 -7.00
CA LEU A 190 7.94 -10.18 -8.40
C LEU A 190 8.04 -11.46 -9.24
N GLY A 191 7.84 -12.65 -8.66
CA GLY A 191 7.94 -13.92 -9.36
C GLY A 191 9.32 -14.13 -10.01
N MET A 192 10.40 -13.82 -9.27
CA MET A 192 11.78 -13.99 -9.75
C MET A 192 12.69 -14.58 -8.67
N GLN A 193 13.84 -15.10 -9.09
CA GLN A 193 14.83 -15.66 -8.16
C GLN A 193 15.46 -14.55 -7.29
N PRO A 194 15.66 -14.77 -5.97
CA PRO A 194 16.28 -13.78 -5.08
C PRO A 194 17.68 -13.36 -5.55
N SER A 195 18.46 -14.28 -6.11
CA SER A 195 19.78 -13.99 -6.68
C SER A 195 19.72 -13.02 -7.86
N TYR A 196 18.72 -13.18 -8.73
CA TYR A 196 18.48 -12.29 -9.86
C TYR A 196 18.09 -10.88 -9.39
N LEU A 197 17.17 -10.76 -8.43
CA LEU A 197 16.80 -9.46 -7.86
C LEU A 197 17.99 -8.78 -7.17
N SER A 198 18.80 -9.53 -6.43
CA SER A 198 20.02 -9.02 -5.79
C SER A 198 21.00 -8.40 -6.80
N ARG A 199 21.17 -9.06 -7.96
CA ARG A 199 21.97 -8.53 -9.07
C ARG A 199 21.37 -7.23 -9.63
N LEU A 200 20.07 -7.18 -9.89
CA LEU A 200 19.40 -5.97 -10.39
C LEU A 200 19.55 -4.79 -9.43
N ARG A 201 19.38 -5.01 -8.11
CA ARG A 201 19.60 -3.98 -7.07
C ARG A 201 21.00 -3.39 -7.12
N SER A 202 22.00 -4.26 -7.28
CA SER A 202 23.41 -3.89 -7.35
C SER A 202 23.71 -3.07 -8.60
N GLU A 203 23.16 -3.46 -9.76
CA GLU A 203 23.30 -2.73 -11.03
C GLU A 203 22.71 -1.31 -10.93
N ILE A 204 21.49 -1.16 -10.39
CA ILE A 204 20.85 0.16 -10.23
C ILE A 204 21.59 1.05 -9.22
N LYS A 205 22.17 0.48 -8.16
CA LYS A 205 22.99 1.25 -7.20
C LYS A 205 24.28 1.76 -7.83
N LYS A 206 24.91 0.97 -8.70
CA LYS A 206 26.15 1.31 -9.39
C LYS A 206 25.92 2.34 -10.51
N TYR A 207 24.79 2.25 -11.18
CA TYR A 207 24.40 3.16 -12.26
C TYR A 207 23.02 3.77 -11.95
N PRO A 208 22.94 4.75 -11.03
CA PRO A 208 21.71 5.50 -10.78
C PRO A 208 21.41 6.30 -12.05
N THR A 209 20.69 5.70 -13.00
CA THR A 209 20.50 6.29 -14.31
C THR A 209 19.14 6.97 -14.39
N ASP A 210 19.13 8.18 -14.95
CA ASP A 210 17.98 9.01 -15.41
C ASP A 210 17.04 8.29 -16.43
N HIS A 211 17.12 6.96 -16.54
CA HIS A 211 16.37 6.14 -17.49
C HIS A 211 14.87 5.99 -17.18
N LEU A 212 14.40 6.51 -16.04
CA LEU A 212 12.97 6.64 -15.80
C LEU A 212 12.35 7.70 -16.73
N GLN A 213 13.07 8.75 -17.17
CA GLN A 213 12.48 9.78 -18.03
C GLN A 213 12.37 9.36 -19.51
N ASN A 214 13.33 8.61 -20.06
CA ASN A 214 13.35 8.31 -21.50
C ASN A 214 12.51 7.09 -21.94
N LYS A 215 12.08 6.21 -21.02
CA LYS A 215 11.09 5.15 -21.34
C LYS A 215 9.64 5.57 -21.05
N VAL A 216 9.44 6.69 -20.36
CA VAL A 216 8.12 7.21 -19.97
C VAL A 216 7.28 7.62 -21.18
N SER A 217 7.87 8.22 -22.22
CA SER A 217 7.10 8.58 -23.43
C SER A 217 6.54 7.37 -24.17
N VAL A 218 7.25 6.24 -24.21
CA VAL A 218 6.82 5.09 -25.03
C VAL A 218 5.73 4.26 -24.33
N VAL A 219 5.80 4.11 -23.00
CA VAL A 219 4.81 3.33 -22.25
C VAL A 219 3.52 4.12 -22.00
N ILE A 220 3.62 5.44 -21.78
CA ILE A 220 2.44 6.32 -21.75
C ILE A 220 1.74 6.34 -23.11
N PHE A 221 2.50 6.40 -24.22
CA PHE A 221 1.94 6.31 -25.56
C PHE A 221 1.16 5.00 -25.76
N LEU A 222 1.74 3.85 -25.38
CA LEU A 222 1.09 2.54 -25.54
C LEU A 222 -0.15 2.34 -24.65
N LEU A 223 -0.15 2.86 -23.41
CA LEU A 223 -1.29 2.74 -22.49
C LEU A 223 -2.44 3.71 -22.84
N LEU A 224 -2.12 4.87 -23.43
CA LEU A 224 -3.12 5.83 -23.90
C LEU A 224 -3.75 5.38 -25.22
N THR A 225 -2.98 4.82 -26.16
CA THR A 225 -3.56 4.27 -27.41
C THR A 225 -4.50 3.10 -27.14
N SER A 226 -4.16 2.19 -26.22
CA SER A 226 -5.04 1.07 -25.87
C SER A 226 -6.37 1.46 -25.22
N LYS A 227 -6.46 2.67 -24.63
CA LYS A 227 -7.71 3.21 -24.08
C LYS A 227 -8.55 3.97 -25.11
N ILE A 228 -7.92 4.54 -26.13
CA ILE A 228 -8.61 5.23 -27.23
C ILE A 228 -9.31 4.21 -28.13
N ASP A 229 -8.69 3.05 -28.40
CA ASP A 229 -9.28 2.00 -29.23
C ASP A 229 -10.50 1.31 -28.59
N LEU A 230 -10.67 1.43 -27.27
CA LEU A 230 -11.83 0.91 -26.51
C LEU A 230 -12.98 1.91 -26.36
N LEU A 231 -12.80 3.16 -26.81
CA LEU A 231 -13.84 4.20 -26.75
C LEU A 231 -14.47 4.48 -28.14
N PHE A 232 -13.99 3.83 -29.20
CA PHE A 232 -14.46 4.00 -30.57
C PHE A 232 -14.91 2.70 -31.26
N ASN A 233 -15.25 1.65 -30.49
CA ASN A 233 -15.94 0.46 -30.99
C ASN A 233 -17.08 0.06 -30.04
#